data_AF-A0A285NXU0-F1
#
_entry.id   AF-A0A285NXU0-F1
#
_cell.length_a   1.000
_cell.length_b   1.000
_cell.length_c   1.000
_cell.angle_alpha   90.00
_cell.angle_beta   90.00
_cell.angle_gamma   90.00
#
_symmetry.space_group_name_H-M   'P 1'
#
loop_
_entity.id
_entity.type
_entity.pdbx_description
1 polymer ?
#
loop_
_entity_poly.entity_id
_entity_poly.type
_entity_poly.pdbx_seq_one_letter_code
_entity_poly.pdbx_strand_id
1 'polypeptide(L)'
;MHASQGSSTASITIDPTEITSIYKALLAIMNDLESNALPAINKIKDSNFYKSGKAMKAIEAYPDANDKFMELQDHYARISTLVVHTLEKMIETDQAIAAKIIDELEV
;
A
#
# COMPACT_ATOMS: atom_id res chain seq x y z
N MET A 1 26.03 33.40 -2.45
CA MET A 1 25.53 33.14 -1.09
C MET A 1 24.22 32.36 -1.24
N HIS A 2 24.11 31.28 -0.46
CA HIS A 2 23.18 30.15 -0.66
C HIS A 2 21.69 30.54 -0.67
N ALA A 3 20.95 30.02 -1.65
CA ALA A 3 19.51 29.89 -1.59
C ALA A 3 19.15 28.72 -0.66
N SER A 4 18.53 29.00 0.50
CA SER A 4 17.89 27.95 1.28
C SER A 4 16.58 27.58 0.58
N GLN A 5 16.60 26.48 -0.16
CA GLN A 5 15.38 25.76 -0.51
C GLN A 5 14.73 25.32 0.80
N GLY A 6 13.72 26.08 1.23
CA GLY A 6 12.85 25.68 2.31
C GLY A 6 12.18 24.38 1.90
N SER A 7 12.50 23.30 2.61
CA SER A 7 11.74 22.08 2.61
C SER A 7 10.31 22.44 2.99
N SER A 8 9.44 22.57 1.98
CA SER A 8 8.01 22.71 2.22
C SER A 8 7.57 21.39 2.82
N THR A 9 7.33 21.40 4.12
CA THR A 9 6.56 20.37 4.80
C THR A 9 5.18 20.41 4.14
N ALA A 10 5.00 19.60 3.10
CA ALA A 10 3.74 19.52 2.39
C ALA A 10 2.68 19.09 3.41
N SER A 11 1.80 20.03 3.77
CA SER A 11 0.69 19.76 4.69
C SER A 11 -0.25 18.78 3.99
N ILE A 12 -0.29 17.54 4.46
CA ILE A 12 -1.25 16.55 4.00
C ILE A 12 -2.63 17.04 4.43
N THR A 13 -3.41 17.53 3.48
CA THR A 13 -4.79 17.98 3.70
C THR A 13 -5.68 16.88 3.17
N ILE A 14 -6.06 15.95 4.04
CA ILE A 14 -6.89 14.80 3.69
C ILE A 14 -7.94 14.60 4.79
N ASP A 15 -9.16 14.26 4.39
CA ASP A 15 -10.23 13.94 5.33
C ASP A 15 -9.98 12.58 6.00
N PRO A 16 -10.18 12.42 7.32
CA PRO A 16 -10.01 11.13 8.02
C PRO A 16 -10.82 9.97 7.39
N THR A 17 -11.98 10.26 6.83
CA THR A 17 -12.85 9.30 6.14
C THR A 17 -12.25 8.88 4.81
N GLU A 18 -11.62 9.80 4.11
CA GLU A 18 -10.95 9.54 2.83
C GLU A 18 -9.76 8.61 3.03
N ILE A 19 -8.89 8.89 4.00
CA ILE A 19 -7.75 8.02 4.30
C ILE A 19 -8.19 6.64 4.85
N THR A 20 -9.29 6.58 5.61
CA THR A 20 -9.90 5.32 6.02
C THR A 20 -10.42 4.52 4.83
N SER A 21 -10.98 5.20 3.82
CA SER A 21 -11.45 4.57 2.59
C SER A 21 -10.29 4.04 1.75
N ILE A 22 -9.19 4.79 1.66
CA ILE A 22 -7.94 4.34 1.03
C ILE A 22 -7.42 3.08 1.74
N TYR A 23 -7.38 3.08 3.08
CA TYR A 23 -6.97 1.90 3.85
C TYR A 23 -7.81 0.66 3.52
N LYS A 24 -9.15 0.79 3.49
CA LYS A 24 -10.04 -0.31 3.13
C LYS A 24 -9.82 -0.83 1.72
N ALA A 25 -9.59 0.07 0.76
CA ALA A 25 -9.29 -0.30 -0.62
C ALA A 25 -7.96 -1.07 -0.73
N LEU A 26 -6.92 -0.61 -0.04
CA LEU A 26 -5.63 -1.30 0.01
C LEU A 26 -5.75 -2.69 0.62
N LEU A 27 -6.51 -2.84 1.71
CA LEU A 27 -6.77 -4.14 2.33
C LEU A 27 -7.49 -5.09 1.38
N ALA A 28 -8.50 -4.60 0.65
CA ALA A 28 -9.21 -5.40 -0.34
C ALA A 28 -8.29 -5.88 -1.47
N ILE A 29 -7.40 -5.01 -1.96
CA ILE A 29 -6.43 -5.35 -3.00
C ILE A 29 -5.43 -6.40 -2.48
N MET A 30 -4.87 -6.22 -1.28
CA MET A 30 -3.94 -7.20 -0.70
C MET A 30 -4.61 -8.57 -0.53
N ASN A 31 -5.85 -8.61 -0.03
CA ASN A 31 -6.60 -9.85 0.09
C ASN A 31 -6.83 -10.53 -1.27
N ASP A 32 -7.12 -9.78 -2.32
CA ASP A 32 -7.31 -10.32 -3.68
C ASP A 32 -6.00 -10.87 -4.25
N LEU A 33 -4.89 -10.16 -4.08
CA LEU A 33 -3.56 -10.60 -4.50
C LEU A 33 -3.17 -11.92 -3.83
N GLU A 34 -3.43 -12.05 -2.52
CA GLU A 34 -3.10 -13.25 -1.75
C GLU A 34 -4.06 -14.43 -2.03
N SER A 35 -5.36 -14.16 -2.12
CA SER A 35 -6.36 -15.23 -2.19
C SER A 35 -6.61 -15.74 -3.60
N ASN A 36 -6.38 -14.90 -4.63
CA ASN A 36 -6.72 -15.23 -6.00
C ASN A 36 -5.47 -15.28 -6.90
N ALA A 37 -4.69 -14.21 -6.91
CA ALA A 37 -3.60 -14.09 -7.89
C ALA A 37 -2.40 -14.99 -7.57
N LEU A 38 -1.92 -15.05 -6.32
CA LEU A 38 -0.85 -15.98 -5.93
C LEU A 38 -1.19 -17.46 -6.22
N PRO A 39 -2.37 -17.98 -5.84
CA PRO A 39 -2.76 -19.34 -6.21
C PRO A 39 -2.84 -19.57 -7.71
N ALA A 40 -3.35 -18.60 -8.48
CA ALA A 40 -3.44 -18.71 -9.94
C ALA A 40 -2.05 -18.78 -10.59
N ILE A 41 -1.10 -17.94 -10.15
CA ILE A 41 0.28 -17.94 -10.62
C ILE A 41 0.94 -19.30 -10.35
N ASN A 42 0.82 -19.82 -9.13
CA ASN A 42 1.35 -21.13 -8.76
C ASN A 42 0.75 -22.26 -9.62
N LYS A 43 -0.58 -22.24 -9.83
CA LYS A 43 -1.26 -23.24 -10.65
C LYS A 43 -0.77 -23.24 -12.10
N ILE A 44 -0.47 -22.07 -12.66
CA ILE A 44 0.04 -22.00 -14.02
C ILE A 44 1.49 -22.50 -14.09
N LYS A 45 2.34 -22.08 -13.14
CA LYS A 45 3.72 -22.55 -13.00
C LYS A 45 3.81 -24.08 -12.96
N ASP A 46 2.89 -24.73 -12.25
CA ASP A 46 2.87 -26.19 -12.10
C ASP A 46 2.17 -26.93 -13.25
N SER A 47 1.59 -26.20 -14.21
CA SER A 47 0.83 -26.82 -15.31
C SER A 47 1.75 -27.45 -16.37
N ASN A 48 1.40 -28.66 -16.81
CA ASN A 48 2.14 -29.37 -17.86
C ASN A 48 1.86 -28.84 -19.28
N PHE A 49 0.89 -27.93 -19.43
CA PHE A 49 0.38 -27.47 -20.72
C PHE A 49 1.45 -26.75 -21.56
N TYR A 50 2.42 -26.12 -20.89
CA TYR A 50 3.45 -25.30 -21.52
C TYR A 50 4.78 -26.04 -21.74
N LYS A 51 4.82 -27.37 -21.53
CA LYS A 51 6.05 -28.18 -21.60
C LYS A 51 6.55 -28.50 -23.04
N SER A 52 5.83 -28.09 -24.08
CA SER A 52 6.32 -28.17 -25.47
C SER A 52 5.55 -27.25 -26.44
N GLY A 53 6.13 -27.00 -27.61
CA GLY A 53 5.48 -26.27 -28.71
C GLY A 53 5.49 -24.73 -28.58
N LYS A 54 4.65 -24.05 -29.36
CA LYS A 54 4.57 -22.57 -29.40
C LYS A 54 4.23 -21.92 -28.05
N ALA A 55 3.66 -22.69 -27.13
CA ALA A 55 3.28 -22.26 -25.78
C ALA A 55 4.50 -22.07 -24.84
N MET A 56 5.66 -22.68 -25.15
CA MET A 56 6.87 -22.56 -24.33
C MET A 56 7.40 -21.12 -24.25
N LYS A 57 7.19 -20.31 -25.31
CA LYS A 57 7.50 -18.86 -25.30
C LYS A 57 6.69 -18.07 -24.27
N ALA A 58 5.47 -18.52 -23.97
CA ALA A 58 4.68 -17.89 -22.92
C ALA A 58 5.27 -18.21 -21.54
N ILE A 59 5.85 -19.42 -21.35
CA ILE A 59 6.56 -19.81 -20.13
C ILE A 59 7.75 -18.89 -19.83
N GLU A 60 8.48 -18.44 -20.87
CA GLU A 60 9.67 -17.58 -20.69
C GLU A 60 9.33 -16.22 -20.08
N ALA A 61 8.10 -15.73 -20.24
CA ALA A 61 7.64 -14.49 -19.64
C ALA A 61 7.14 -14.63 -18.18
N TYR A 62 6.97 -15.87 -17.67
CA TYR A 62 6.45 -16.09 -16.31
C TYR A 62 7.39 -15.64 -15.20
N PRO A 63 8.72 -15.88 -15.26
CA PRO A 63 9.64 -15.38 -14.25
C PRO A 63 9.54 -13.86 -14.09
N ASP A 64 9.62 -13.12 -15.21
CA ASP A 64 9.51 -11.66 -15.21
C ASP A 64 8.14 -11.19 -14.68
N ALA A 65 7.06 -11.86 -15.06
CA ALA A 65 5.72 -11.54 -14.57
C ALA A 65 5.57 -11.83 -13.06
N ASN A 66 6.19 -12.91 -12.57
CA ASN A 66 6.18 -13.25 -11.15
C ASN A 66 6.98 -12.24 -10.33
N ASP A 67 8.15 -11.82 -10.82
CA ASP A 67 8.96 -10.80 -10.15
C ASP A 67 8.20 -9.46 -10.09
N LYS A 68 7.53 -9.07 -11.18
CA LYS A 68 6.67 -7.88 -11.20
C LYS A 68 5.47 -8.00 -10.26
N PHE A 69 4.93 -9.21 -10.10
CA PHE A 69 3.85 -9.46 -9.15
C PHE A 69 4.33 -9.35 -7.69
N MET A 70 5.52 -9.86 -7.38
CA MET A 70 6.13 -9.70 -6.06
C MET A 70 6.43 -8.22 -5.76
N GLU A 71 6.98 -7.47 -6.73
CA GLU A 71 7.16 -6.01 -6.61
C GLU A 71 5.82 -5.29 -6.33
N LEU A 72 4.75 -5.71 -6.99
CA LEU A 72 3.41 -5.14 -6.78
C LEU A 72 2.93 -5.40 -5.35
N GLN A 73 3.09 -6.62 -4.84
CA GLN A 73 2.73 -6.98 -3.48
C GLN A 73 3.51 -6.15 -2.46
N ASP A 74 4.83 -6.02 -2.65
CA ASP A 74 5.70 -5.21 -1.77
C ASP A 74 5.28 -3.73 -1.78
N HIS A 75 4.92 -3.18 -2.94
CA HIS A 75 4.42 -1.82 -3.03
C HIS A 75 3.11 -1.62 -2.26
N TYR A 76 2.14 -2.51 -2.41
CA TYR A 76 0.87 -2.42 -1.68
C TYR A 76 1.05 -2.59 -0.17
N ALA A 77 1.94 -3.49 0.27
CA ALA A 77 2.29 -3.64 1.67
C ALA A 77 2.91 -2.34 2.22
N ARG A 78 3.88 -1.77 1.50
CA ARG A 78 4.54 -0.51 1.92
C ARG A 78 3.57 0.67 1.99
N ILE A 79 2.70 0.83 0.98
CA ILE A 79 1.71 1.90 0.96
C ILE A 79 0.76 1.75 2.15
N SER A 80 0.32 0.52 2.46
CA SER A 80 -0.56 0.24 3.59
C SER A 80 0.06 0.64 4.92
N THR A 81 1.34 0.32 5.13
CA THR A 81 2.08 0.76 6.32
C THR A 81 2.12 2.29 6.46
N LEU A 82 2.33 3.01 5.36
CA LEU A 82 2.34 4.48 5.37
C LEU A 82 0.96 5.06 5.69
N VAL A 83 -0.10 4.48 5.13
CA VAL A 83 -1.48 4.91 5.39
C VAL A 83 -1.87 4.66 6.84
N VAL A 84 -1.53 3.48 7.40
CA VAL A 84 -1.75 3.17 8.81
C VAL A 84 -1.00 4.14 9.72
N HIS A 85 0.28 4.39 9.43
CA HIS A 85 1.07 5.36 10.19
C HIS A 85 0.45 6.77 10.17
N THR A 86 -0.07 7.18 9.00
CA THR A 86 -0.72 8.49 8.88
C THR A 86 -2.01 8.55 9.70
N LEU A 87 -2.82 7.49 9.68
CA LEU A 87 -4.02 7.38 10.51
C LEU A 87 -3.70 7.47 12.01
N GLU A 88 -2.67 6.76 12.47
CA GLU A 88 -2.19 6.83 13.86
C GLU A 88 -1.79 8.25 14.24
N LYS A 89 -1.04 8.95 13.37
CA LYS A 89 -0.64 10.34 13.62
C LYS A 89 -1.82 11.30 13.66
N MET A 90 -2.85 11.08 12.84
CA MET A 90 -4.08 11.89 12.90
C MET A 90 -4.80 11.69 14.24
N ILE A 91 -4.89 10.45 14.74
CA ILE A 91 -5.49 10.15 16.06
C ILE A 91 -4.69 10.79 17.19
N GLU A 92 -3.36 10.62 17.21
CA GLU A 92 -2.49 11.23 18.23
C GLU A 92 -2.62 12.75 18.24
N THR A 93 -2.69 13.38 17.07
CA THR A 93 -2.83 14.83 16.93
C THR A 93 -4.17 15.31 17.46
N ASP A 94 -5.26 14.61 17.12
CA ASP A 94 -6.61 14.94 17.59
C ASP A 94 -6.72 14.84 19.12
N GLN A 95 -6.19 13.77 19.72
CA GLN A 95 -6.13 13.59 21.17
C GLN A 95 -5.32 14.70 21.86
N ALA A 96 -4.18 15.08 21.28
CA ALA A 96 -3.35 16.15 21.84
C ALA A 96 -4.03 17.52 21.77
N ILE A 97 -4.81 17.79 20.72
CA ILE A 97 -5.60 19.02 20.59
C ILE A 97 -6.76 19.00 21.61
N ALA A 98 -7.48 17.88 21.73
CA ALA A 98 -8.58 17.75 22.68
C ALA A 98 -8.12 17.97 24.13
N ALA A 99 -6.99 17.38 24.52
CA ALA A 99 -6.40 17.59 25.84
C ALA A 99 -6.09 19.06 26.13
N LYS A 100 -5.49 19.77 25.15
CA LYS A 100 -5.20 21.21 25.29
C LYS A 100 -6.46 22.05 25.46
N ILE A 101 -7.53 21.73 24.71
CA ILE A 101 -8.80 22.44 24.83
C ILE A 101 -9.41 22.24 26.23
N ILE A 102 -9.36 21.02 26.76
CA ILE A 102 -9.86 20.72 28.11
C ILE A 102 -9.04 21.49 29.16
N ASP A 103 -7.72 21.46 29.07
CA ASP A 103 -6.83 22.20 29.98
C ASP A 103 -7.12 23.71 29.95
N GLU A 104 -7.42 24.30 28.78
CA GLU A 104 -7.77 25.73 28.66
C GLU A 104 -9.18 26.07 29.21
N LEU A 105 -10.09 25.10 29.32
CA LEU A 105 -11.46 25.28 29.83
C LEU A 105 -11.59 25.07 31.34
N GLU A 106 -10.64 24.38 31.98
CA GLU A 106 -10.61 24.15 33.43
C GLU A 106 -9.90 25.28 34.23
N VAL A 107 -9.51 26.37 33.55
CA VAL A 107 -8.91 27.59 34.12
C VAL A 107 -9.92 28.74 34.13
#